data_AF-A0A956T446-F1
#
_entry.id   AF-A0A956T446-F1
#
_cell.length_a   1.000
_cell.length_b   1.000
_cell.length_c   1.000
_cell.angle_alpha   90.00
_cell.angle_beta   90.00
_cell.angle_gamma   90.00
#
_symmetry.space_group_name_H-M   'P 1'
#
loop_
_entity.id
_entity.type
_entity.pdbx_description
1 polymer ?
#
loop_
_entity_poly.entity_id
_entity_poly.type
_entity_poly.pdbx_seq_one_letter_code
_entity_poly.pdbx_strand_id
1 'polypeptide(L)'
;MNQSPEKHAEAISKRADWLDTLGLFGLVNCGLVMLGINLRFIFTLAVPEVLTAVGKFSAGWSVTGVGILTALLAFGGAKFLAGFARRGYGWAFRVAGALVLLDLVLWALIGNWIEVFAHAFLLYQFYAGARLCGKKVSV
;
A
#
# COMPACT_ATOMS: atom_id res chain seq x y z
N MET A 1 -24.77 -8.46 -18.74
CA MET A 1 -24.32 -7.13 -19.22
C MET A 1 -22.83 -7.19 -19.49
N ASN A 2 -22.43 -7.30 -20.76
CA ASN A 2 -21.01 -7.18 -21.13
C ASN A 2 -20.58 -5.72 -20.94
N GLN A 3 -19.65 -5.47 -20.02
CA GLN A 3 -19.02 -4.16 -19.90
C GLN A 3 -18.10 -3.96 -21.10
N SER A 4 -18.06 -2.76 -21.68
CA SER A 4 -17.11 -2.45 -22.74
C SER A 4 -15.67 -2.64 -22.19
N PRO A 5 -14.72 -3.10 -23.03
CA PRO A 5 -13.33 -3.32 -22.61
C PRO A 5 -12.71 -2.09 -21.91
N GLU A 6 -13.09 -0.89 -22.36
CA GLU A 6 -12.66 0.39 -21.78
C GLU A 6 -13.12 0.56 -20.33
N LYS A 7 -14.39 0.28 -20.03
CA LYS A 7 -14.93 0.36 -18.66
C LYS A 7 -14.28 -0.65 -17.73
N HIS A 8 -13.91 -1.81 -18.26
CA HIS A 8 -13.20 -2.85 -17.50
C HIS A 8 -11.77 -2.42 -17.15
N ALA A 9 -11.05 -1.86 -18.11
CA ALA A 9 -9.70 -1.32 -17.89
C ALA A 9 -9.72 -0.13 -16.92
N GLU A 10 -10.69 0.77 -17.05
CA GLU A 10 -10.87 1.90 -16.13
C GLU A 10 -11.13 1.42 -14.69
N ALA A 11 -11.98 0.40 -14.52
CA ALA A 11 -12.26 -0.18 -13.20
C ALA A 11 -11.03 -0.83 -12.55
N ILE A 12 -10.16 -1.46 -13.35
CA ILE A 12 -8.88 -1.99 -12.88
C ILE A 12 -7.93 -0.83 -12.49
N SER A 13 -7.83 0.20 -13.33
CA SER A 13 -6.96 1.35 -13.06
C SER A 13 -7.33 2.07 -11.77
N LYS A 14 -8.62 2.37 -11.57
CA LYS A 14 -9.15 3.01 -10.35
C LYS A 14 -8.79 2.26 -9.07
N ARG A 15 -8.65 0.94 -9.15
CA ARG A 15 -8.26 0.09 -8.02
C ARG A 15 -6.75 0.05 -7.84
N ALA A 16 -5.99 0.07 -8.94
CA ALA A 16 -4.54 0.18 -8.90
C ALA A 16 -4.08 1.55 -8.38
N ASP A 17 -4.86 2.62 -8.55
CA ASP A 17 -4.53 3.95 -8.02
C ASP A 17 -4.40 3.97 -6.50
N TRP A 18 -5.10 3.08 -5.79
CA TRP A 18 -4.94 2.91 -4.35
C TRP A 18 -3.55 2.40 -3.94
N LEU A 19 -2.82 1.71 -4.81
CA LEU A 19 -1.41 1.37 -4.58
C LEU A 19 -0.53 2.60 -4.64
N ASP A 20 -0.81 3.50 -5.58
CA ASP A 20 -0.08 4.76 -5.67
C ASP A 20 -0.37 5.65 -4.45
N THR A 21 -1.62 5.69 -3.98
CA THR A 21 -1.99 6.39 -2.73
C THR A 21 -1.23 5.83 -1.53
N LEU A 22 -1.19 4.50 -1.36
CA LEU A 22 -0.44 3.83 -0.29
C LEU A 22 1.04 4.23 -0.29
N GLY A 23 1.68 4.15 -1.46
CA GLY A 23 3.08 4.52 -1.60
C GLY A 23 3.30 6.00 -1.26
N LEU A 24 2.48 6.89 -1.83
CA LEU A 24 2.62 8.33 -1.65
C LEU A 24 2.43 8.74 -0.19
N PHE A 25 1.40 8.23 0.47
CA PHE A 25 1.14 8.55 1.87
C PHE A 25 2.22 7.96 2.78
N GLY A 26 2.75 6.76 2.48
CA GLY A 26 3.90 6.21 3.21
C GLY A 26 5.14 7.11 3.11
N LEU A 27 5.41 7.68 1.93
CA LEU A 27 6.50 8.62 1.73
C LEU A 27 6.28 9.93 2.49
N VAL A 28 5.06 10.48 2.45
CA VAL A 28 4.70 11.70 3.19
C VAL A 28 4.82 11.50 4.70
N ASN A 29 4.30 10.39 5.24
CA ASN A 29 4.43 10.06 6.66
C ASN A 29 5.89 9.93 7.10
N CYS A 30 6.74 9.31 6.28
CA CYS A 30 8.18 9.27 6.56
C CYS A 30 8.78 10.69 6.67
N GLY A 31 8.42 11.58 5.75
CA GLY A 31 8.84 12.99 5.79
C GLY A 31 8.34 13.72 7.04
N LEU A 32 7.08 13.55 7.43
CA LEU A 32 6.51 14.16 8.63
C LEU A 32 7.24 13.70 9.91
N VAL A 33 7.51 12.39 10.01
CA VAL A 33 8.28 11.82 11.13
C VAL A 33 9.69 12.41 11.20
N MET A 34 10.36 12.61 10.06
CA MET A 34 11.69 13.23 10.01
C MET A 34 11.70 14.70 10.42
N LEU A 35 10.62 15.43 10.11
CA LEU A 35 10.43 16.81 10.53
C LEU A 35 9.99 16.94 12.00
N GLY A 36 9.81 15.82 12.71
CA GLY A 36 9.33 15.81 14.09
C GLY A 36 7.86 16.25 14.23
N ILE A 37 7.09 16.19 13.14
CA ILE A 37 5.70 16.61 13.10
C ILE A 37 4.81 15.44 13.54
N ASN A 38 3.99 15.65 14.57
CA ASN A 38 3.08 14.64 15.11
C ASN A 38 1.74 14.57 14.34
N LEU A 39 1.82 14.54 13.01
CA LEU A 39 0.70 14.34 12.10
C LEU A 39 0.94 13.07 11.31
N ARG A 40 -0.13 12.31 11.06
CA ARG A 40 -0.07 11.07 10.31
C ARG A 40 -1.23 10.93 9.35
N PHE A 41 -0.93 10.59 8.10
CA PHE A 41 -1.91 10.19 7.11
C PHE A 41 -2.31 8.73 7.32
N ILE A 42 -3.61 8.46 7.19
CA ILE A 42 -4.21 7.12 7.17
C ILE A 42 -3.90 6.48 5.80
N PHE A 43 -3.95 5.14 5.68
CA PHE A 43 -3.61 4.40 4.46
C PHE A 43 -2.10 4.35 4.18
N THR A 44 -1.31 4.04 5.21
CA THR A 44 0.14 3.85 5.07
C THR A 44 0.56 2.52 5.62
N LEU A 45 1.57 1.92 4.99
CA LEU A 45 2.22 0.74 5.53
C LEU A 45 2.88 1.11 6.87
N ALA A 46 2.66 0.31 7.92
CA ALA A 46 3.30 0.41 9.23
C ALA A 46 4.78 0.01 9.19
N VAL A 47 5.22 -0.71 8.15
CA VAL A 47 6.61 -1.21 8.01
C VAL A 47 7.69 -0.13 8.20
N PRO A 48 7.60 1.08 7.61
CA PRO A 48 8.56 2.16 7.87
C PRO A 48 8.53 2.63 9.32
N GLU A 49 7.38 2.64 9.99
CA GLU A 49 7.26 3.04 11.39
C GLU A 49 7.83 2.01 12.34
N VAL A 50 7.54 0.71 12.10
CA VAL A 50 8.13 -0.40 12.85
C VAL A 50 9.65 -0.38 12.68
N LEU A 51 10.17 -0.20 11.47
CA LEU A 51 11.62 -0.13 11.23
C LEU A 51 12.25 1.14 11.82
N THR A 52 11.54 2.27 11.85
CA THR A 52 12.01 3.48 12.55
C THR A 52 12.02 3.28 14.06
N ALA A 53 11.04 2.55 14.61
CA ALA A 53 10.98 2.20 16.03
C ALA A 53 12.07 1.18 16.40
N VAL A 54 12.30 0.15 15.58
CA VAL A 54 13.36 -0.86 15.76
C VAL A 54 14.75 -0.27 15.54
N GLY A 55 14.92 0.66 14.58
CA GLY A 55 16.19 1.35 14.34
C GLY A 55 16.67 2.20 15.53
N LYS A 56 15.77 2.63 16.42
CA LYS A 56 16.15 3.24 17.71
C LYS A 56 16.80 2.24 18.69
N PHE A 57 16.60 0.93 18.51
CA PHE A 57 17.17 -0.11 19.37
C PHE A 57 18.54 -0.62 18.91
N SER A 58 18.91 -0.44 17.63
CA SER A 58 20.21 -0.87 17.10
C SER A 58 21.09 0.35 16.78
N ALA A 59 22.06 0.62 17.65
CA ALA A 59 23.07 1.66 17.47
C ALA A 59 23.99 1.35 16.28
N GLY A 60 23.64 1.83 15.10
CA GLY A 60 24.51 1.74 13.91
C GLY A 60 23.72 2.01 12.65
N TRP A 61 24.13 3.05 11.91
CA TRP A 61 23.41 3.75 10.82
C TRP A 61 22.42 4.79 11.37
N SER A 62 22.44 6.02 10.82
CA SER A 62 21.49 7.04 11.26
C SER A 62 20.09 6.47 11.04
N VAL A 63 19.27 6.44 12.09
CA VAL A 63 17.88 5.96 12.06
C VAL A 63 17.11 6.62 10.90
N THR A 64 17.50 7.84 10.55
CA THR A 64 17.07 8.59 9.38
C THR A 64 17.37 7.90 8.05
N GLY A 65 18.60 7.43 7.79
CA GLY A 65 18.98 6.83 6.50
C GLY A 65 18.23 5.52 6.20
N VAL A 66 18.06 4.66 7.21
CA VAL A 66 17.29 3.41 7.09
C VAL A 66 15.80 3.70 6.87
N GLY A 67 15.25 4.70 7.56
CA GLY A 67 13.88 5.17 7.36
C GLY A 67 13.62 5.65 5.93
N ILE A 68 14.52 6.50 5.39
CA ILE A 68 14.42 7.00 4.01
C ILE A 68 14.46 5.85 3.01
N LEU A 69 15.44 4.95 3.14
CA LEU A 69 15.59 3.82 2.21
C LEU A 69 14.35 2.93 2.22
N THR A 70 13.82 2.63 3.40
CA THR A 70 12.61 1.82 3.56
C THR A 70 11.40 2.51 2.93
N ALA A 71 11.22 3.81 3.14
CA ALA A 71 10.14 4.58 2.53
C ALA A 71 10.24 4.63 1.00
N LEU A 72 11.45 4.80 0.46
CA LEU A 72 11.70 4.77 -0.99
C LEU A 72 11.43 3.38 -1.58
N LEU A 73 11.82 2.30 -0.90
CA LEU A 73 11.51 0.93 -1.31
C LEU A 73 10.02 0.65 -1.25
N ALA A 74 9.32 1.11 -0.22
CA ALA A 74 7.87 0.97 -0.11
C ALA A 74 7.15 1.76 -1.22
N PHE A 75 7.54 3.02 -1.46
CA PHE A 75 6.99 3.85 -2.54
C PHE A 75 7.27 3.24 -3.93
N GLY A 76 8.51 2.86 -4.19
CA GLY A 76 8.94 2.25 -5.44
C GLY A 76 8.26 0.89 -5.68
N GLY A 77 8.16 0.06 -4.64
CA GLY A 77 7.45 -1.22 -4.67
C GLY A 77 5.96 -1.04 -4.94
N ALA A 78 5.32 -0.06 -4.31
CA ALA A 78 3.91 0.26 -4.57
C ALA A 78 3.69 0.74 -6.01
N LYS A 79 4.55 1.63 -6.53
CA LYS A 79 4.52 2.08 -7.94
C LYS A 79 4.73 0.93 -8.92
N PHE A 80 5.67 0.03 -8.61
CA PHE A 80 5.94 -1.17 -9.39
C PHE A 80 4.70 -2.06 -9.46
N LEU A 81 4.10 -2.38 -8.30
CA LEU A 81 2.87 -3.17 -8.23
C LEU A 81 1.70 -2.48 -8.95
N ALA A 82 1.56 -1.15 -8.82
CA ALA A 82 0.53 -0.38 -9.52
C ALA A 82 0.68 -0.49 -11.04
N GLY A 83 1.91 -0.43 -11.57
CA GLY A 83 2.19 -0.59 -12.98
C GLY A 83 1.75 -1.95 -13.53
N PHE A 84 2.02 -3.04 -12.81
CA PHE A 84 1.54 -4.37 -13.19
C PHE A 84 0.02 -4.51 -13.01
N ALA A 85 -0.54 -3.98 -11.94
CA ALA A 85 -1.97 -4.00 -11.68
C ALA A 85 -2.77 -3.32 -12.81
N ARG A 86 -2.33 -2.14 -13.26
CA ARG A 86 -2.94 -1.40 -14.38
C ARG A 86 -2.91 -2.16 -15.71
N ARG A 87 -1.88 -2.99 -15.91
CA ARG A 87 -1.76 -3.88 -17.08
C ARG A 87 -2.62 -5.15 -16.97
N GLY A 88 -3.46 -5.27 -15.94
CA GLY A 88 -4.35 -6.41 -15.74
C GLY A 88 -3.68 -7.64 -15.11
N TYR A 89 -2.46 -7.50 -14.58
CA TYR A 89 -1.79 -8.61 -13.89
C TYR A 89 -2.39 -8.80 -12.48
N GLY A 90 -3.36 -9.69 -12.36
CA GLY A 90 -4.07 -9.95 -11.10
C GLY A 90 -3.19 -10.40 -9.93
N TRP A 91 -1.98 -10.93 -10.18
CA TRP A 91 -1.04 -11.27 -9.11
C TRP A 91 -0.53 -10.05 -8.35
N ALA A 92 -0.41 -8.88 -9.01
CA ALA A 92 0.07 -7.66 -8.37
C ALA A 92 -0.90 -7.20 -7.27
N PHE A 93 -2.20 -7.30 -7.53
CA PHE A 93 -3.24 -7.06 -6.52
C PHE A 93 -3.19 -8.06 -5.36
N ARG A 94 -2.85 -9.33 -5.61
CA ARG A 94 -2.73 -10.34 -4.55
C ARG A 94 -1.52 -10.09 -3.65
N VAL A 95 -0.37 -9.76 -4.24
CA VAL A 95 0.85 -9.41 -3.50
C VAL A 95 0.60 -8.16 -2.65
N ALA A 96 0.03 -7.12 -3.25
CA ALA A 96 -0.38 -5.92 -2.51
C ALA A 96 -1.36 -6.23 -1.37
N GLY A 97 -2.38 -7.04 -1.64
CA GLY A 97 -3.34 -7.48 -0.64
C GLY A 97 -2.70 -8.22 0.52
N ALA A 98 -1.74 -9.12 0.24
CA ALA A 98 -1.01 -9.81 1.29
C ALA A 98 -0.19 -8.86 2.18
N LEU A 99 0.48 -7.87 1.58
CA LEU A 99 1.23 -6.84 2.32
C LEU A 99 0.30 -5.99 3.20
N VAL A 100 -0.82 -5.53 2.66
CA VAL A 100 -1.82 -4.75 3.42
C VAL A 100 -2.46 -5.59 4.51
N LEU A 101 -2.67 -6.89 4.30
CA LEU A 101 -3.22 -7.79 5.32
C LEU A 101 -2.25 -7.94 6.49
N LEU A 102 -0.96 -8.13 6.21
CA LEU A 102 0.08 -8.16 7.24
C LEU A 102 0.06 -6.86 8.05
N ASP A 103 -0.03 -5.73 7.36
CA ASP A 103 -0.04 -4.41 7.98
C ASP A 103 -1.28 -4.16 8.84
N LEU A 104 -2.46 -4.59 8.37
CA LEU A 104 -3.70 -4.56 9.12
C LEU A 104 -3.58 -5.32 10.45
N VAL A 105 -2.96 -6.50 10.43
CA VAL A 105 -2.72 -7.29 11.64
C VAL A 105 -1.82 -6.52 12.61
N LEU A 106 -0.77 -5.86 12.12
CA LEU A 106 0.09 -5.02 12.96
C LEU A 106 -0.70 -3.89 13.62
N TRP A 107 -1.52 -3.15 12.85
CA TRP A 107 -2.37 -2.08 13.38
C TRP A 107 -3.39 -2.57 14.42
N ALA A 108 -3.96 -3.75 14.22
CA ALA A 108 -4.89 -4.37 15.16
C ALA A 108 -4.20 -4.72 16.49
N LEU A 109 -2.96 -5.23 16.44
CA LEU A 109 -2.18 -5.56 17.63
C LEU A 109 -1.85 -4.33 18.49
N ILE A 110 -1.68 -3.16 17.88
CA ILE A 110 -1.44 -1.89 18.59
C ILE A 110 -2.73 -1.10 18.86
N GLY A 111 -3.90 -1.70 18.64
CA GLY A 111 -5.22 -1.13 18.99
C GLY A 111 -5.66 0.05 18.12
N ASN A 112 -5.03 0.28 16.96
CA ASN A 112 -5.38 1.39 16.09
C ASN A 112 -6.49 1.00 15.11
N TRP A 113 -7.73 1.00 15.61
CA TRP A 113 -8.89 0.55 14.84
C TRP A 113 -9.19 1.40 13.59
N ILE A 114 -8.83 2.68 13.58
CA ILE A 114 -9.01 3.56 12.40
C ILE A 114 -8.17 3.05 11.24
N GLU A 115 -6.89 2.74 11.47
CA GLU A 115 -6.02 2.16 10.45
C GLU A 115 -6.48 0.76 10.05
N VAL A 116 -6.99 -0.04 10.99
CA VAL A 116 -7.54 -1.38 10.69
C VAL A 116 -8.68 -1.28 9.67
N PHE A 117 -9.63 -0.37 9.87
CA PHE A 117 -10.74 -0.18 8.92
C PHE A 117 -10.25 0.37 7.57
N ALA A 118 -9.29 1.29 7.58
CA ALA A 118 -8.70 1.83 6.36
C ALA A 118 -8.00 0.73 5.53
N HIS A 119 -7.22 -0.13 6.19
CA HIS A 119 -6.55 -1.25 5.54
C HIS A 119 -7.53 -2.34 5.11
N ALA A 120 -8.62 -2.56 5.83
CA ALA A 120 -9.69 -3.48 5.42
C ALA A 120 -10.36 -3.00 4.13
N PHE A 121 -10.58 -1.69 3.98
CA PHE A 121 -11.06 -1.10 2.74
C PHE A 121 -10.07 -1.31 1.58
N LEU A 122 -8.77 -1.10 1.81
CA LEU A 122 -7.73 -1.38 0.80
C LEU A 122 -7.70 -2.85 0.38
N LEU A 123 -7.83 -3.77 1.34
CA LEU A 123 -7.94 -5.21 1.05
C LEU A 123 -9.11 -5.51 0.13
N TYR A 124 -10.27 -4.93 0.40
CA TYR A 124 -11.43 -5.07 -0.48
C TYR A 124 -11.14 -4.53 -1.89
N GLN A 125 -10.49 -3.37 -2.00
CA GLN A 125 -10.16 -2.77 -3.30
C GLN A 125 -9.25 -3.68 -4.13
N PHE A 126 -8.23 -4.27 -3.50
CA PHE A 126 -7.29 -5.18 -4.17
C PHE A 126 -7.89 -6.53 -4.48
N TYR A 127 -8.71 -7.08 -3.58
CA TYR A 127 -9.46 -8.30 -3.84
C TYR A 127 -10.36 -8.17 -5.07
N ALA A 128 -11.13 -7.08 -5.14
CA ALA A 128 -11.99 -6.82 -6.27
C ALA A 128 -11.18 -6.52 -7.56
N GLY A 129 -10.03 -5.86 -7.46
CA GLY A 129 -9.10 -5.68 -8.59
C GLY A 129 -8.56 -6.99 -9.14
N ALA A 130 -8.14 -7.90 -8.26
CA ALA A 130 -7.68 -9.25 -8.64
C ALA A 130 -8.79 -10.06 -9.33
N ARG A 131 -10.03 -9.97 -8.83
CA ARG A 131 -11.18 -10.62 -9.46
C ARG A 131 -11.50 -10.05 -10.86
N LEU A 132 -11.39 -8.74 -11.05
CA LEU A 132 -11.60 -8.12 -12.36
C LEU A 132 -10.57 -8.60 -13.38
N CYS A 133 -9.30 -8.72 -12.96
CA CYS A 133 -8.23 -9.26 -13.82
C CYS A 133 -8.46 -10.73 -14.20
N GLY A 134 -9.13 -11.51 -13.35
CA GLY A 134 -9.43 -12.92 -13.59
C GLY A 134 -10.65 -13.18 -14.49
N LYS A 135 -11.48 -12.16 -14.75
CA LYS A 135 -12.63 -12.30 -15.67
C LYS A 135 -12.15 -12.10 -17.10
N LYS A 136 -12.31 -13.13 -17.95
CA LYS A 136 -12.17 -12.96 -19.40
C LYS A 136 -13.30 -12.06 -19.90
N VAL A 137 -12.94 -10.93 -20.51
CA VAL A 137 -13.89 -10.14 -21.30
C VAL A 137 -13.98 -10.83 -22.65
N SER A 138 -15.08 -11.53 -22.91
CA SER A 138 -15.35 -12.10 -24.24
C SER A 138 -15.72 -10.94 -25.17
N VAL A 139 -14.87 -10.74 -26.19
CA VAL A 139 -15.14 -9.85 -27.34
C VAL A 139 -16.24 -10.44 -28.19
#